data_AF-A0A9J6DRZ8-F1
#
_entry.id   AF-A0A9J6DRZ8-F1
#
_cell.length_a   1.000
_cell.length_b   1.000
_cell.length_c   1.000
_cell.angle_alpha   90.00
_cell.angle_beta   90.00
_cell.angle_gamma   90.00
#
_symmetry.space_group_name_H-M   'P 1'
#
loop_
_entity.id
_entity.type
_entity.pdbx_description
1 polymer ?
#
loop_
_entity_poly.entity_id
_entity_poly.type
_entity_poly.pdbx_seq_one_letter_code
_entity_poly.pdbx_strand_id
1 'polypeptide(L)'
;MTRGMAELDDRRALCIQHELARNLWSDAEKRIGKVGFVRTKIKRECLADLSDHFNAMLMLYDEGLQGDDKTLANALWRVLLTCEGRDPVALETLVHYVRKQVNMLDKMTLDQFLTEYNVSWTPLLDCESKATY
;
A
#
# COMPACT_ATOMS: atom_id res chain seq x y z
N MET A 1 -6.35 3.23 -2.83
CA MET A 1 -7.31 2.51 -3.68
C MET A 1 -8.61 2.24 -2.92
N THR A 2 -8.59 1.48 -1.83
CA THR A 2 -9.79 1.06 -1.07
C THR A 2 -10.74 2.20 -0.69
N ARG A 3 -10.24 3.32 -0.10
CA ARG A 3 -11.12 4.47 0.24
C ARG A 3 -11.80 5.09 -0.99
N GLY A 4 -11.09 5.19 -2.11
CA GLY A 4 -11.66 5.68 -3.37
C GLY A 4 -12.66 4.69 -3.96
N MET A 5 -12.47 3.39 -3.73
CA MET A 5 -13.39 2.33 -4.18
C MET A 5 -14.68 2.26 -3.36
N ALA A 6 -14.77 2.94 -2.22
CA ALA A 6 -16.02 3.02 -1.44
C ALA A 6 -17.10 3.88 -2.12
N GLU A 7 -16.73 4.74 -3.08
CA GLU A 7 -17.62 5.73 -3.71
C GLU A 7 -17.68 5.49 -5.24
N LEU A 8 -18.00 4.27 -5.68
CA LEU A 8 -17.93 3.89 -7.11
C LEU A 8 -18.82 4.72 -8.03
N ASP A 9 -19.88 5.32 -7.49
CA ASP A 9 -20.82 6.15 -8.24
C ASP A 9 -20.30 7.59 -8.47
N ASP A 10 -19.26 8.03 -7.74
CA ASP A 10 -18.67 9.35 -7.91
C ASP A 10 -17.51 9.31 -8.92
N ARG A 11 -17.68 10.02 -10.03
CA ARG A 11 -16.67 10.14 -11.09
C ARG A 11 -15.31 10.66 -10.57
N ARG A 12 -15.29 11.48 -9.53
CA ARG A 12 -14.05 12.00 -8.92
C ARG A 12 -13.28 10.89 -8.22
N ALA A 13 -13.99 9.99 -7.54
CA ALA A 13 -13.38 8.84 -6.88
C ALA A 13 -12.77 7.88 -7.91
N LEU A 14 -13.48 7.60 -9.01
CA LEU A 14 -12.96 6.82 -10.14
C LEU A 14 -11.72 7.48 -10.78
N CYS A 15 -11.75 8.79 -10.97
CA CYS A 15 -10.62 9.55 -11.53
C CYS A 15 -9.37 9.40 -10.67
N ILE A 16 -9.49 9.57 -9.35
CA ILE A 16 -8.35 9.42 -8.43
C ILE A 16 -7.84 7.98 -8.38
N GLN A 17 -8.71 6.97 -8.42
CA GLN A 17 -8.26 5.58 -8.51
C GLN A 17 -7.39 5.35 -9.76
N HIS A 18 -7.84 5.84 -10.92
CA HIS A 18 -7.08 5.76 -12.16
C HIS A 18 -5.75 6.50 -12.09
N GLU A 19 -5.75 7.74 -11.59
CA GLU A 19 -4.53 8.54 -11.48
C GLU A 19 -3.53 7.94 -10.48
N LEU A 20 -3.99 7.34 -9.38
CA LEU A 20 -3.11 6.63 -8.44
C LEU A 20 -2.40 5.46 -9.13
N ALA A 21 -3.14 4.62 -9.84
CA ALA A 21 -2.57 3.48 -10.57
C ALA A 21 -1.63 3.93 -11.70
N ARG A 22 -2.05 4.93 -12.48
CA ARG A 22 -1.26 5.51 -13.57
C ARG A 22 0.06 6.10 -13.06
N ASN A 23 0.02 6.90 -11.99
CA ASN A 23 1.21 7.52 -11.43
C ASN A 23 2.14 6.49 -10.80
N LEU A 24 1.60 5.48 -10.12
CA LEU A 24 2.38 4.35 -9.59
C LEU A 24 3.19 3.67 -10.71
N TRP A 25 2.53 3.28 -11.81
CA TRP A 25 3.18 2.60 -12.92
C TRP A 25 4.17 3.49 -13.66
N SER A 26 3.82 4.76 -13.90
CA SER A 26 4.74 5.73 -14.49
C SER A 26 6.03 5.86 -13.67
N ASP A 27 5.93 5.85 -12.34
CA ASP A 27 7.09 5.92 -11.47
C ASP A 27 7.90 4.62 -11.41
N ALA A 28 7.24 3.46 -11.46
CA ALA A 28 7.92 2.17 -11.57
C ALA A 28 8.76 2.07 -12.85
N GLU A 29 8.20 2.50 -13.98
CA GLU A 29 8.89 2.55 -15.29
C GLU A 29 10.09 3.50 -15.27
N LYS A 30 9.95 4.69 -14.66
CA LYS A 30 11.07 5.62 -14.49
C LYS A 30 12.17 5.02 -13.60
N ARG A 31 11.80 4.34 -12.51
CA ARG A 31 12.76 3.75 -11.56
C ARG A 31 13.55 2.61 -12.18
N ILE A 32 12.92 1.72 -12.96
CA ILE A 32 13.65 0.64 -13.65
C ILE A 32 14.59 1.16 -14.74
N GLY A 33 14.33 2.35 -15.28
CA GLY A 33 15.25 3.07 -16.14
C GLY A 33 16.54 3.49 -15.44
N LYS A 34 16.48 3.77 -14.13
CA LYS A 34 17.61 4.21 -13.29
C LYS A 34 18.42 3.08 -12.68
N VAL A 35 17.88 1.85 -12.65
CA VAL A 35 18.70 0.66 -12.41
C VAL A 35 19.76 0.62 -13.49
N GLY A 36 21.00 0.26 -13.13
CA GLY A 36 22.17 0.26 -14.02
C GLY A 36 21.99 -0.56 -15.30
N PHE A 37 23.06 -0.87 -16.02
CA PHE A 37 22.92 -1.58 -17.28
C PHE A 37 22.23 -2.95 -17.10
N VAL A 38 21.00 -3.06 -17.58
CA VAL A 38 20.17 -4.26 -17.56
C VAL A 38 19.52 -4.37 -18.94
N ARG A 39 19.51 -5.59 -19.51
CA ARG A 39 18.91 -5.85 -20.82
C ARG A 39 17.42 -5.47 -20.81
N THR A 40 16.93 -4.86 -21.89
CA THR A 40 15.52 -4.46 -22.02
C THR A 40 14.54 -5.60 -21.77
N LYS A 41 14.90 -6.83 -22.18
CA LYS A 41 14.09 -8.04 -21.91
C LYS A 41 13.89 -8.25 -20.40
N ILE A 42 14.97 -8.22 -19.62
CA ILE A 42 14.92 -8.40 -18.16
C ILE A 42 14.11 -7.27 -17.52
N LYS A 43 14.24 -6.02 -18.01
CA LYS A 43 13.42 -4.92 -17.50
C LYS A 43 11.91 -5.18 -17.68
N ARG A 44 11.51 -5.72 -18.84
CA ARG A 44 10.11 -6.07 -19.10
C ARG A 44 9.63 -7.22 -18.22
N GLU A 45 10.46 -8.24 -18.02
CA GLU A 45 10.15 -9.36 -17.13
C GLU A 45 9.94 -8.86 -15.69
N CYS A 46 10.85 -8.03 -15.16
CA CYS A 46 10.67 -7.45 -13.83
C CYS A 46 9.40 -6.59 -13.69
N LEU A 47 9.03 -5.83 -14.73
CA LEU A 47 7.78 -5.04 -14.70
C LEU A 47 6.54 -5.95 -14.75
N ALA A 48 6.59 -7.05 -15.51
CA ALA A 48 5.52 -8.03 -15.54
C ALA A 48 5.37 -8.72 -14.17
N ASP A 49 6.47 -9.17 -13.57
CA ASP A 49 6.48 -9.76 -12.23
C ASP A 49 5.93 -8.77 -11.17
N LEU A 50 6.30 -7.48 -11.28
CA LEU A 50 5.78 -6.45 -10.39
C LEU A 50 4.28 -6.22 -10.57
N SER A 51 3.77 -6.30 -11.80
CA SER A 51 2.33 -6.24 -12.09
C SER A 51 1.58 -7.41 -11.48
N ASP A 52 2.11 -8.63 -11.61
CA ASP A 52 1.50 -9.81 -11.02
C ASP A 52 1.48 -9.74 -9.49
N HIS A 53 2.58 -9.29 -8.87
CA HIS A 53 2.63 -9.02 -7.43
C HIS A 53 1.63 -7.93 -7.01
N PHE A 54 1.49 -6.86 -7.78
CA PHE A 54 0.51 -5.80 -7.49
C PHE A 54 -0.93 -6.32 -7.54
N ASN A 55 -1.28 -7.14 -8.52
CA ASN A 55 -2.61 -7.73 -8.61
C ASN A 55 -2.90 -8.70 -7.45
N ALA A 56 -1.90 -9.52 -7.08
CA ALA A 56 -2.01 -10.40 -5.92
C ALA A 56 -2.15 -9.60 -4.62
N MET A 57 -1.41 -8.51 -4.48
CA MET A 57 -1.48 -7.58 -3.35
C MET A 57 -2.90 -7.02 -3.18
N LEU A 58 -3.51 -6.53 -4.27
CA LEU A 58 -4.85 -5.94 -4.21
C LEU A 58 -5.89 -6.95 -3.70
N MET A 59 -5.86 -8.19 -4.20
CA MET A 59 -6.80 -9.22 -3.73
C MET A 59 -6.56 -9.61 -2.27
N LEU A 60 -5.30 -9.87 -1.90
CA LEU A 60 -4.96 -10.34 -0.55
C LEU A 60 -5.22 -9.27 0.51
N TYR A 61 -4.98 -8.01 0.20
CA TYR A 61 -5.27 -6.91 1.13
C TYR A 61 -6.76 -6.64 1.23
N ASP A 62 -7.55 -6.78 0.17
CA ASP A 62 -9.00 -6.65 0.29
C ASP A 62 -9.57 -7.73 1.22
N GLU A 63 -9.15 -8.98 1.04
CA GLU A 63 -9.52 -10.10 1.93
C GLU A 63 -9.06 -9.87 3.37
N GLY A 64 -7.80 -9.45 3.57
CA GLY A 64 -7.25 -9.19 4.91
C GLY A 64 -7.92 -8.01 5.62
N LEU A 65 -8.26 -6.95 4.89
CA LEU A 65 -8.92 -5.77 5.46
C LEU A 65 -10.38 -6.05 5.83
N GLN A 66 -11.11 -6.81 5.02
CA GLN A 66 -12.49 -7.21 5.31
C GLN A 66 -12.58 -8.33 6.36
N GLY A 67 -11.53 -9.16 6.46
CA GLY A 67 -11.44 -10.30 7.37
C GLY A 67 -10.79 -9.97 8.71
N ASP A 68 -10.16 -11.00 9.29
CA ASP A 68 -9.48 -10.90 10.58
C ASP A 68 -8.00 -10.52 10.46
N ASP A 69 -7.39 -10.20 11.61
CA ASP A 69 -5.98 -9.81 11.68
C ASP A 69 -5.02 -10.92 11.30
N LYS A 70 -5.44 -12.20 11.37
CA LYS A 70 -4.59 -13.33 10.95
C LYS A 70 -4.48 -13.37 9.43
N THR A 71 -5.59 -13.16 8.73
CA THR A 71 -5.62 -13.07 7.28
C THR A 71 -4.84 -11.85 6.80
N LEU A 72 -4.99 -10.69 7.47
CA LEU A 72 -4.19 -9.49 7.16
C LEU A 72 -2.70 -9.70 7.42
N ALA A 73 -2.33 -10.32 8.55
CA ALA A 73 -0.94 -10.68 8.85
C ALA A 73 -0.35 -11.60 7.77
N ASN A 74 -1.10 -12.63 7.36
CA ASN A 74 -0.68 -13.54 6.30
C ASN A 74 -0.50 -12.81 4.96
N ALA A 75 -1.41 -11.90 4.61
CA ALA A 75 -1.30 -11.09 3.40
C ALA A 75 -0.04 -10.20 3.41
N LEU A 76 0.20 -9.49 4.52
CA LEU A 76 1.37 -8.64 4.69
C LEU A 76 2.68 -9.44 4.66
N TRP A 77 2.71 -10.60 5.32
CA TRP A 77 3.88 -11.46 5.30
C TRP A 77 4.20 -11.97 3.88
N ARG A 78 3.19 -12.44 3.14
CA ARG A 78 3.39 -12.97 1.78
C ARG A 78 3.80 -11.90 0.78
N VAL A 79 3.20 -10.71 0.86
CA VAL A 79 3.31 -9.70 -0.19
C VAL A 79 4.34 -8.62 0.16
N LEU A 80 4.22 -8.00 1.35
CA LEU A 80 5.11 -6.91 1.74
C LEU A 80 6.48 -7.42 2.16
N LEU A 81 6.50 -8.54 2.90
CA LEU A 81 7.74 -9.15 3.38
C LEU A 81 8.21 -10.28 2.47
N THR A 82 7.53 -10.56 1.35
CA THR A 82 7.92 -11.59 0.37
C THR A 82 8.12 -12.98 0.97
N CYS A 83 7.28 -13.36 1.95
CA CYS A 83 7.41 -14.57 2.77
C CYS A 83 8.71 -14.63 3.62
N GLU A 84 9.40 -13.50 3.76
CA GLU A 84 10.54 -13.30 4.64
C GLU A 84 10.10 -12.58 5.94
N GLY A 85 11.02 -12.47 6.90
CA GLY A 85 10.71 -11.92 8.22
C GLY A 85 10.35 -13.01 9.22
N ARG A 86 11.16 -13.10 10.30
CA ARG A 86 11.00 -14.09 11.38
C ARG A 86 10.49 -13.49 12.68
N ASP A 87 10.41 -12.17 12.75
CA ASP A 87 9.98 -11.48 13.94
C ASP A 87 8.44 -11.30 13.93
N PRO A 88 7.71 -12.05 14.77
CA PRO A 88 6.26 -11.90 14.86
C PRO A 88 5.85 -10.52 15.37
N VAL A 89 6.68 -9.82 16.15
CA VAL A 89 6.38 -8.49 16.69
C VAL A 89 6.36 -7.45 15.57
N ALA A 90 7.30 -7.54 14.63
CA ALA A 90 7.30 -6.68 13.44
C ALA A 90 6.03 -6.89 12.60
N LEU A 91 5.57 -8.13 12.44
CA LEU A 91 4.35 -8.42 11.69
C LEU A 91 3.10 -7.89 12.39
N GLU A 92 2.97 -8.09 13.70
CA GLU A 92 1.90 -7.51 14.50
C GLU A 92 1.87 -5.98 14.41
N THR A 93 3.05 -5.34 14.47
CA THR A 93 3.18 -3.89 14.32
C THR A 93 2.65 -3.41 12.98
N LEU A 94 2.99 -4.12 11.88
CA LEU A 94 2.50 -3.80 10.55
C LEU A 94 0.97 -3.95 10.45
N VAL A 95 0.39 -5.00 11.04
CA VAL A 95 -1.06 -5.22 11.07
C VAL A 95 -1.74 -4.06 11.80
N HIS A 96 -1.29 -3.74 13.01
CA HIS A 96 -1.84 -2.65 13.81
C HIS A 96 -1.77 -1.31 13.08
N TYR A 97 -0.62 -1.04 12.45
CA TYR A 97 -0.42 0.15 11.63
C TYR A 97 -1.43 0.22 10.48
N VAL A 98 -1.53 -0.82 9.66
CA VAL A 98 -2.44 -0.84 8.50
C VAL A 98 -3.89 -0.62 8.96
N ARG A 99 -4.34 -1.29 10.02
CA ARG A 99 -5.68 -1.10 10.60
C ARG A 99 -5.91 0.34 11.06
N LYS A 100 -4.93 0.95 11.73
CA LYS A 100 -5.00 2.36 12.18
C LYS A 100 -5.14 3.31 11.00
N GLN A 101 -4.36 3.12 9.93
CA GLN A 101 -4.43 3.98 8.75
C GLN A 101 -5.72 3.79 7.95
N VAL A 102 -6.22 2.57 7.80
CA VAL A 102 -7.51 2.31 7.12
C VAL A 102 -8.67 2.94 7.89
N ASN A 103 -8.73 2.74 9.22
CA ASN A 103 -9.73 3.40 10.07
C ASN A 103 -9.69 4.93 9.98
N MET A 104 -8.50 5.52 9.81
CA MET A 104 -8.37 6.97 9.55
C MET A 104 -8.98 7.34 8.20
N LEU A 105 -8.64 6.61 7.14
CA LEU A 105 -9.16 6.87 5.79
C LEU A 105 -10.67 6.68 5.69
N ASP A 106 -11.22 5.66 6.35
CA ASP A 106 -12.67 5.37 6.36
C ASP A 106 -13.49 6.49 7.02
N LYS A 107 -12.88 7.22 7.96
CA LYS A 107 -13.50 8.38 8.62
C LYS A 107 -13.47 9.65 7.77
N MET A 108 -12.70 9.68 6.69
CA MET A 108 -12.64 10.84 5.80
C MET A 108 -13.83 10.82 4.84
N THR A 109 -14.46 11.98 4.64
CA THR A 109 -15.40 12.16 3.51
C THR A 109 -14.64 12.16 2.18
N LEU A 110 -15.35 11.95 1.06
CA LEU A 110 -14.72 12.01 -0.25
C LEU A 110 -14.08 13.39 -0.50
N ASP A 111 -14.75 14.48 -0.15
CA ASP A 111 -14.21 15.83 -0.33
C ASP A 111 -12.94 16.06 0.51
N GLN A 112 -12.91 15.55 1.75
CA GLN A 112 -11.71 15.58 2.59
C GLN A 112 -10.58 14.75 1.96
N PHE A 113 -10.87 13.56 1.45
CA PHE A 113 -9.88 12.70 0.83
C PHE A 113 -9.28 13.29 -0.45
N LEU A 114 -10.09 14.03 -1.22
CA LEU A 114 -9.68 14.68 -2.46
C LEU A 114 -8.95 16.01 -2.25
N THR A 115 -9.06 16.60 -1.06
CA THR A 115 -8.38 17.85 -0.72
C THR A 115 -6.86 17.61 -0.66
N GLU A 116 -6.10 18.44 -1.37
CA GLU A 116 -4.64 18.33 -1.39
C GLU A 116 -4.05 18.39 0.03
N TYR A 117 -3.05 17.54 0.28
CA TYR A 117 -2.31 17.45 1.55
C TYR A 117 -3.14 17.10 2.80
N ASN A 118 -4.38 16.65 2.64
CA ASN A 118 -5.26 16.37 3.77
C ASN A 118 -5.10 14.95 4.36
N VAL A 119 -4.36 14.07 3.69
CA VAL A 119 -4.04 12.72 4.21
C VAL A 119 -2.76 12.78 5.05
N SER A 120 -2.90 12.67 6.37
CA SER A 120 -1.77 12.66 7.32
C SER A 120 -1.53 11.26 7.87
N TRP A 121 -0.52 10.57 7.35
CA TRP A 121 -0.15 9.24 7.83
C TRP A 121 0.49 9.33 9.21
N THR A 122 -0.02 8.56 10.18
CA THR A 122 0.65 8.43 11.49
C THR A 122 1.95 7.63 11.35
N PRO A 123 2.96 7.82 12.20
CA PRO A 123 4.20 7.05 12.11
C PRO A 123 3.98 5.56 12.41
N LEU A 124 4.85 4.70 11.88
CA LEU A 124 4.79 3.24 12.10
C LEU A 124 5.04 2.86 13.56
N LEU A 125 6.06 3.48 14.14
CA LEU A 125 6.39 3.39 15.55
C LEU A 125 6.17 4.76 16.15
N ASP A 126 5.54 4.82 17.32
CA ASP A 126 5.55 6.05 18.10
C ASP A 126 7.00 6.38 18.41
N CYS A 127 7.44 7.60 18.10
CA CYS A 127 8.77 8.05 18.44
C CYS A 127 8.80 8.20 19.96
N GLU A 128 9.14 7.14 20.68
CA GLU A 128 9.58 7.27 22.05
C GLU A 128 10.88 8.07 21.99
N SER A 129 10.79 9.39 22.21
CA SER A 129 11.95 10.17 22.60
C SER A 129 12.46 9.55 23.88
N LYS A 130 13.38 8.59 23.76
CA LYS A 130 14.16 8.08 24.89
C LYS A 130 14.82 9.31 25.50
N ALA A 131 14.28 9.78 26.62
CA ALA A 131 14.96 10.70 27.49
C ALA A 131 16.22 9.98 27.95
N THR A 132 17.34 10.27 27.32
CA THR A 132 18.65 9.83 27.76
C THR A 132 18.89 10.49 29.12
N TYR A 133 18.84 9.68 30.18
CA TYR A 133 19.26 10.07 31.53
C TYR A 133 20.77 10.31 31.58
#